data_AF-A0A956P8T9-F1
#
_entry.id   AF-A0A956P8T9-F1
#
_cell.length_a   1.000
_cell.length_b   1.000
_cell.length_c   1.000
_cell.angle_alpha   90.00
_cell.angle_beta   90.00
_cell.angle_gamma   90.00
#
_symmetry.space_group_name_H-M   'P 1'
#
loop_
_entity.id
_entity.type
_entity.pdbx_description
1 polymer ?
#
loop_
_entity_poly.entity_id
_entity_poly.type
_entity_poly.pdbx_seq_one_letter_code
_entity_poly.pdbx_strand_id
1 'polypeptide(L)'
;MHRKPLRELLARYLDHRPEDHARVAEIRALVDAHADCFERNCWAGHVTGSAWVTTPDRRRALLVHHRKLGRWLQPGGHADGESLIEQVALREAREETGLADLRLHVAQGGLAPLDVDVHPIPARGA
;
A
#
# COMPACT_ATOMS: atom_id res chain seq x y z
N MET A 1 6.34 -18.65 0.28
CA MET A 1 5.07 -18.80 -0.47
C MET A 1 4.15 -17.60 -0.25
N HIS A 2 4.08 -17.02 0.94
CA HIS A 2 3.22 -15.85 1.23
C HIS A 2 3.69 -14.52 0.63
N ARG A 3 4.97 -14.32 0.32
CA ARG A 3 5.46 -13.06 -0.32
C ARG A 3 5.34 -13.03 -1.84
N LYS A 4 4.94 -14.15 -2.46
CA LYS A 4 4.84 -14.27 -3.92
C LYS A 4 3.88 -13.23 -4.51
N PRO A 5 2.66 -13.01 -3.96
CA PRO A 5 1.73 -12.02 -4.49
C PRO A 5 2.32 -10.61 -4.53
N LEU A 6 2.96 -10.14 -3.44
CA LEU A 6 3.60 -8.83 -3.41
C LEU A 6 4.74 -8.71 -4.44
N ARG A 7 5.58 -9.74 -4.59
CA ARG A 7 6.66 -9.72 -5.60
C ARG A 7 6.12 -9.61 -7.03
N GLU A 8 5.04 -10.32 -7.33
CA GLU A 8 4.37 -10.24 -8.64
C GLU A 8 3.73 -8.87 -8.85
N LEU A 9 3.11 -8.30 -7.81
CA LEU A 9 2.52 -6.97 -7.85
C LEU A 9 3.58 -5.88 -8.12
N LEU A 10 4.73 -5.97 -7.46
CA LEU A 10 5.88 -5.07 -7.68
C LEU A 10 6.52 -5.25 -9.06
N ALA A 11 6.55 -6.47 -9.61
CA ALA A 11 7.01 -6.69 -10.97
C ALA A 11 6.10 -6.01 -11.99
N ARG A 12 4.76 -6.17 -11.87
CA ARG A 12 3.78 -5.48 -12.72
C ARG A 12 3.84 -3.97 -12.58
N TYR A 13 4.14 -3.46 -11.39
CA TYR A 13 4.37 -2.03 -11.19
C TYR A 13 5.55 -1.53 -12.04
N LEU A 14 6.68 -2.23 -12.01
CA LEU A 14 7.88 -1.86 -12.78
C LEU A 14 7.67 -1.95 -14.30
N ASP A 15 6.78 -2.82 -14.78
CA ASP A 15 6.42 -2.85 -16.21
C ASP A 15 5.86 -1.50 -16.69
N HIS A 16 5.26 -0.71 -15.78
CA HIS A 16 4.68 0.60 -16.07
C HIS A 16 5.51 1.78 -15.54
N ARG A 17 6.37 1.54 -14.54
CA ARG A 17 7.18 2.53 -13.82
C ARG A 17 8.65 2.09 -13.69
N PRO A 18 9.36 1.88 -14.81
CA PRO A 18 10.74 1.39 -14.76
C PRO A 18 11.70 2.33 -14.03
N GLU A 19 11.38 3.62 -13.94
CA GLU A 19 12.15 4.63 -13.21
C GLU A 19 12.24 4.35 -11.70
N ASP A 20 11.28 3.61 -11.13
CA ASP A 20 11.20 3.30 -9.70
C ASP A 20 11.93 2.00 -9.33
N HIS A 21 12.76 1.44 -10.24
CA HIS A 21 13.51 0.20 -10.03
C HIS A 21 14.31 0.19 -8.73
N ALA A 22 14.99 1.29 -8.39
CA ALA A 22 15.79 1.38 -7.17
C ALA A 22 14.91 1.27 -5.91
N ARG A 23 13.75 1.93 -5.90
CA ARG A 23 12.81 1.89 -4.77
C ARG A 23 12.17 0.51 -4.63
N VAL A 24 11.77 -0.11 -5.73
CA VAL A 24 11.25 -1.47 -5.71
C VAL A 24 12.31 -2.48 -5.26
N ALA A 25 13.57 -2.28 -5.63
CA ALA A 25 14.67 -3.13 -5.16
C ALA A 25 14.85 -3.03 -3.63
N GLU A 26 14.74 -1.84 -3.05
CA GLU A 26 14.76 -1.63 -1.60
C GLU A 26 13.60 -2.36 -0.90
N ILE A 27 12.37 -2.18 -1.40
CA ILE A 27 11.19 -2.87 -0.86
C ILE A 27 11.37 -4.40 -0.94
N ARG A 28 11.88 -4.90 -2.08
CA ARG A 28 12.15 -6.34 -2.25
C ARG A 28 13.22 -6.84 -1.29
N ALA A 29 14.27 -6.06 -1.04
CA ALA A 29 15.32 -6.43 -0.10
C ALA A 29 14.76 -6.61 1.32
N LEU A 30 13.90 -5.69 1.79
CA LEU A 30 13.21 -5.81 3.07
C LEU A 30 12.33 -7.07 3.13
N VAL A 31 11.48 -7.25 2.11
CA VAL A 31 10.56 -8.39 1.99
C VAL A 31 11.31 -9.72 1.95
N ASP A 32 12.48 -9.77 1.32
CA ASP A 32 13.28 -10.98 1.19
C ASP A 32 14.06 -11.29 2.46
N ALA A 33 14.54 -10.27 3.18
CA ALA A 33 15.29 -10.41 4.43
C ALA A 33 14.41 -10.72 5.65
N HIS A 34 13.17 -10.22 5.69
CA HIS A 34 12.32 -10.27 6.88
C HIS A 34 11.12 -11.19 6.72
N ALA A 35 11.04 -12.18 7.61
CA ALA A 35 10.05 -13.22 7.47
C ALA A 35 8.61 -12.69 7.71
N ASP A 36 8.57 -11.76 8.65
CA ASP A 36 7.50 -11.04 9.30
C ASP A 36 7.23 -9.67 8.64
N CYS A 37 7.65 -9.45 7.40
CA CYS A 37 7.50 -8.16 6.69
C CYS A 37 6.06 -7.62 6.57
N PHE A 38 5.02 -8.42 6.85
CA PHE A 38 3.61 -8.00 6.88
C PHE A 38 3.10 -7.70 8.30
N GLU A 39 3.91 -7.93 9.32
CA GLU A 39 3.57 -7.69 10.71
C GLU A 39 4.06 -6.30 11.11
N ARG A 40 3.20 -5.53 11.79
CA ARG A 40 3.55 -4.18 12.28
C ARG A 40 4.72 -4.15 13.28
N ASN A 41 5.08 -5.29 13.84
CA ASN A 41 6.21 -5.45 14.76
C ASN A 41 7.53 -5.79 14.05
N CYS A 42 7.55 -5.90 12.71
CA CYS A 42 8.79 -5.94 11.94
C CYS A 42 9.42 -4.53 11.93
N TRP A 43 10.28 -4.27 12.91
CA TRP A 43 10.88 -2.96 13.16
C TRP A 43 11.92 -2.53 12.12
N ALA A 44 12.46 -3.46 11.34
CA ALA A 44 13.29 -3.13 10.18
C ALA A 44 12.49 -2.41 9.07
N GLY A 45 11.16 -2.54 9.10
CA GLY A 45 10.22 -2.02 8.11
C GLY A 45 9.13 -3.05 7.85
N HIS A 46 7.91 -2.60 7.56
CA HIS A 46 6.80 -3.50 7.25
C HIS A 46 5.91 -2.93 6.15
N VAL A 47 5.23 -3.82 5.44
CA VAL A 47 4.38 -3.49 4.32
C VAL A 47 3.05 -2.94 4.81
N THR A 48 2.59 -1.88 4.15
CA THR A 48 1.27 -1.26 4.36
C THR A 48 0.51 -1.26 3.04
N GLY A 49 -0.82 -1.13 3.12
CA GLY A 49 -1.70 -0.98 1.96
C GLY A 49 -2.51 0.29 2.09
N SER A 50 -2.60 1.07 1.01
CA SER A 50 -3.42 2.29 0.96
C SER A 50 -4.22 2.37 -0.33
N ALA A 51 -5.34 3.08 -0.30
CA ALA A 51 -6.25 3.18 -1.43
C ALA A 51 -6.46 4.62 -1.87
N TRP A 52 -6.23 4.89 -3.16
CA TRP A 52 -6.67 6.13 -3.79
C TRP A 52 -8.11 5.97 -4.28
N VAL A 53 -9.08 6.41 -3.48
CA VAL A 53 -10.52 6.26 -3.80
C VAL A 53 -10.98 7.43 -4.66
N THR A 54 -11.50 7.14 -5.86
CA THR A 54 -11.97 8.18 -6.80
C THR A 54 -13.45 8.03 -7.13
N THR A 55 -14.07 9.11 -7.58
CA THR A 55 -15.36 9.03 -8.28
C THR A 55 -15.25 8.20 -9.57
N PRO A 56 -16.35 7.65 -10.11
CA PRO A 56 -16.30 6.84 -11.34
C PRO A 56 -15.69 7.55 -12.56
N ASP A 57 -15.86 8.87 -12.65
CA ASP A 57 -15.27 9.72 -13.69
C ASP A 57 -13.80 10.10 -13.41
N ARG A 58 -13.24 9.67 -12.28
CA ARG A 58 -11.87 9.93 -11.80
C ARG A 58 -11.54 11.42 -11.60
N ARG A 59 -12.55 12.29 -11.47
CA ARG A 59 -12.34 13.74 -11.31
C ARG A 59 -12.17 14.20 -9.87
N ARG A 60 -12.58 13.38 -8.90
CA ARG A 60 -12.45 13.68 -7.46
C ARG A 60 -11.88 12.48 -6.74
N ALA A 61 -11.10 12.75 -5.70
CA ALA A 61 -10.58 11.75 -4.78
C ALA A 61 -11.15 11.98 -3.38
N LEU A 62 -11.39 10.89 -2.65
CA LEU A 62 -11.76 10.92 -1.23
C LEU A 62 -10.48 10.85 -0.39
N LEU A 63 -10.37 11.75 0.58
CA LEU A 63 -9.33 11.74 1.60
C LEU A 63 -9.97 11.69 2.99
N VAL A 64 -9.27 11.10 3.95
CA VAL A 64 -9.62 11.05 5.37
C VAL A 64 -8.84 12.13 6.11
N HIS A 65 -9.51 12.90 6.97
CA HIS A 65 -8.86 13.90 7.80
C HIS A 65 -8.30 13.25 9.07
N HIS A 66 -6.98 13.06 9.11
CA HIS A 66 -6.30 12.37 10.20
C HIS A 66 -6.16 13.28 11.43
N ARG A 67 -7.00 13.05 12.44
CA ARG A 67 -7.13 13.90 13.65
C ARG A 67 -5.81 14.21 14.35
N LYS A 68 -4.91 13.22 14.52
CA LYS A 68 -3.65 13.42 15.27
C LYS A 68 -2.60 14.18 14.47
N LEU A 69 -2.66 14.11 13.14
CA LEU A 69 -1.67 14.74 12.25
C LEU A 69 -2.18 16.08 11.70
N GLY A 70 -3.49 16.34 11.76
CA GLY A 70 -4.09 17.53 11.17
C GLY A 70 -3.92 17.58 9.64
N ARG A 71 -3.90 16.42 8.98
CA ARG A 71 -3.64 16.28 7.53
C ARG A 71 -4.75 15.49 6.85
N TRP A 72 -5.01 15.81 5.60
CA TRP A 72 -5.82 14.98 4.71
C TRP A 72 -4.92 13.93 4.06
N LEU A 73 -5.28 12.65 4.20
CA LEU A 73 -4.53 11.50 3.72
C LEU A 73 -5.46 10.54 3.00
N GLN A 74 -4.91 9.73 2.11
CA GLN A 74 -5.62 8.56 1.60
C GLN A 74 -5.88 7.57 2.75
N PRO A 75 -6.99 6.81 2.75
CA PRO A 75 -7.17 5.71 3.69
C PRO A 75 -6.12 4.62 3.46
N GLY A 76 -5.68 3.97 4.52
CA GLY A 76 -4.64 2.95 4.47
C GLY A 76 -4.05 2.64 5.83
N GLY A 77 -3.39 1.48 5.90
CA GLY A 77 -2.92 0.97 7.16
C GLY A 77 -2.03 -0.26 7.03
N HIS A 78 -1.83 -0.90 8.18
CA HIS A 78 -0.93 -2.04 8.31
C HIS A 78 -1.52 -3.28 7.65
N ALA A 79 -0.63 -4.11 7.10
CA ALA A 79 -1.03 -5.40 6.55
C ALA A 79 -1.52 -6.38 7.63
N ASP A 80 -0.93 -6.33 8.83
CA ASP A 80 -1.28 -7.15 9.99
C ASP A 80 -1.40 -8.65 9.65
N GLY A 81 -0.38 -9.16 8.94
CA GLY A 81 -0.27 -10.56 8.52
C GLY A 81 -0.91 -10.88 7.16
N GLU A 82 -1.73 -9.98 6.59
CA GLU A 82 -2.28 -10.15 5.25
C GLU A 82 -1.19 -9.91 4.17
N SER A 83 -1.08 -10.83 3.23
CA SER A 83 -0.06 -10.79 2.17
C SER A 83 -0.58 -10.25 0.83
N LEU A 84 -1.90 -10.21 0.66
CA LEU A 84 -2.57 -9.59 -0.48
C LEU A 84 -2.79 -8.11 -0.20
N ILE A 85 -1.81 -7.28 -0.57
CA ILE A 85 -1.78 -5.85 -0.22
C ILE A 85 -2.94 -5.06 -0.83
N GLU A 86 -3.49 -5.52 -1.95
CA GLU A 86 -4.72 -4.98 -2.51
C GLU A 86 -5.94 -5.21 -1.63
N GLN A 87 -5.98 -6.31 -0.87
CA GLN A 87 -7.04 -6.59 0.10
C GLN A 87 -6.84 -5.75 1.36
N VAL A 88 -5.60 -5.52 1.78
CA VAL A 88 -5.27 -4.56 2.85
C VAL A 88 -5.79 -3.17 2.48
N ALA A 89 -5.42 -2.67 1.30
CA ALA A 89 -5.88 -1.37 0.81
C ALA A 89 -7.42 -1.27 0.76
N LEU A 90 -8.09 -2.30 0.26
CA LEU A 90 -9.56 -2.34 0.18
C LEU A 90 -10.22 -2.39 1.57
N ARG A 91 -9.66 -3.17 2.50
CA ARG A 91 -10.14 -3.29 3.88
C ARG A 91 -10.04 -1.96 4.61
N GLU A 92 -8.84 -1.35 4.63
CA GLU A 92 -8.59 -0.06 5.28
C GLU A 92 -9.48 1.05 4.69
N ALA A 93 -9.64 1.08 3.35
CA ALA A 93 -10.55 2.02 2.70
C ALA A 93 -12.00 1.85 3.16
N ARG A 94 -12.50 0.63 3.31
CA ARG A 94 -13.85 0.37 3.81
C ARG A 94 -14.01 0.78 5.27
N GLU A 95 -13.03 0.42 6.11
CA GLU A 95 -13.05 0.70 7.55
C GLU A 95 -12.99 2.20 7.85
N GLU A 96 -12.12 2.95 7.17
CA GLU A 96 -11.93 4.39 7.44
C GLU A 96 -13.00 5.28 6.79
N THR A 97 -13.61 4.85 5.69
CA THR A 97 -14.59 5.67 4.94
C THR A 97 -16.04 5.26 5.17
N GLY A 98 -16.30 4.03 5.63
CA GLY A 98 -17.64 3.46 5.74
C GLY A 98 -18.27 3.02 4.41
N LEU A 99 -17.56 3.13 3.28
CA LEU A 99 -18.07 2.75 1.96
C LEU A 99 -17.92 1.25 1.70
N ALA A 100 -19.00 0.48 1.79
CA ALA A 100 -18.97 -0.97 1.64
C ALA A 100 -18.80 -1.47 0.20
N ASP A 101 -19.19 -0.66 -0.80
CA ASP A 101 -19.29 -1.03 -2.21
C ASP A 101 -18.03 -0.70 -3.04
N LEU A 102 -16.94 -0.30 -2.38
CA LEU A 102 -15.65 -0.06 -3.02
C LEU A 102 -15.15 -1.30 -3.76
N ARG A 103 -14.56 -1.05 -4.94
CA ARG A 103 -13.98 -2.08 -5.83
C ARG A 103 -12.59 -1.64 -6.27
N LEU A 104 -11.69 -2.60 -6.38
CA LEU A 104 -10.36 -2.38 -6.95
C LEU A 104 -10.48 -2.04 -8.44
N HIS A 105 -9.71 -1.05 -8.88
CA HIS A 105 -9.55 -0.78 -10.29
C HIS A 105 -8.54 -1.76 -10.89
N VAL A 106 -8.96 -2.52 -11.90
CA VAL A 106 -8.11 -3.44 -12.66
C VAL A 106 -7.98 -2.88 -14.07
N ALA A 107 -6.76 -2.52 -14.48
CA ALA A 107 -6.48 -2.02 -15.81
C ALA A 107 -6.38 -3.18 -16.82
N GLN A 108 -6.22 -2.87 -18.11
CA GLN A 108 -6.06 -3.91 -19.14
C GLN A 108 -4.86 -4.84 -18.90
N GLY A 109 -3.79 -4.33 -18.30
CA GLY A 109 -2.62 -5.10 -17.86
C GLY A 109 -2.79 -5.86 -16.54
N GLY A 110 -4.00 -5.86 -15.97
CA GLY A 110 -4.31 -6.44 -14.67
C GLY A 110 -4.20 -5.44 -13.52
N LEU A 111 -4.15 -5.99 -12.31
CA LEU A 111 -4.01 -5.21 -11.09
C LEU A 111 -2.53 -4.85 -10.87
N ALA A 112 -2.27 -3.55 -10.72
CA ALA A 112 -0.99 -2.99 -10.33
C ALA A 112 -1.21 -1.82 -9.35
N PRO A 113 -0.26 -1.54 -8.45
CA PRO A 113 -0.29 -0.34 -7.61
C PRO A 113 -0.25 0.92 -8.47
N LEU A 114 -0.90 1.98 -7.99
CA LEU A 114 -0.77 3.32 -8.58
C LEU A 114 0.62 3.90 -8.31
N ASP A 115 1.15 3.64 -7.12
CA ASP A 115 2.40 4.15 -6.59
C ASP A 115 2.95 3.17 -5.53
N VAL A 116 4.27 3.18 -5.32
CA VAL A 116 4.95 2.46 -4.24
C VAL A 116 6.03 3.35 -3.63
N ASP A 117 6.05 3.45 -2.30
CA ASP A 117 7.03 4.28 -1.61
C ASP A 117 7.52 3.66 -0.30
N VAL A 118 8.65 4.15 0.23
CA VAL A 118 9.22 3.79 1.53
C VAL A 118 9.18 5.01 2.43
N HIS A 119 8.41 4.93 3.52
CA HIS A 119 8.26 6.04 4.46
C HIS A 119 9.12 5.82 5.71
N PRO A 120 10.17 6.65 5.96
CA PRO A 120 10.94 6.57 7.18
C PRO A 120 10.09 7.05 8.36
N ILE A 121 9.97 6.21 9.39
CA ILE A 121 9.33 6.57 10.65
C ILE A 121 10.42 7.04 11.61
N PRO A 122 10.44 8.32 12.02
CA PRO A 122 11.44 8.80 12.97
C PRO A 122 11.28 8.08 14.32
N ALA A 123 12.40 7.80 14.98
CA ALA A 123 12.38 7.33 16.36
C ALA A 123 11.65 8.36 17.24
N ARG A 124 10.86 7.89 18.20
CA ARG A 124 10.14 8.78 19.13
C ARG A 124 11.14 9.69 19.84
N GLY A 125 10.98 11.01 19.71
CA GLY A 125 11.80 12.02 20.38
C GLY A 125 12.86 12.71 19.51
N ALA A 126 12.85 12.50 18.19
CA ALA A 126 13.57 13.32 17.23
C ALA A 126 12.79 14.60 16.87
#